data_AF-A0A7X6NDB1-F1
#
_entry.id   AF-A0A7X6NDB1-F1
#
_cell.length_a   1.000
_cell.length_b   1.000
_cell.length_c   1.000
_cell.angle_alpha   90.00
_cell.angle_beta   90.00
_cell.angle_gamma   90.00
#
_symmetry.space_group_name_H-M   'P 1'
#
loop_
_entity.id
_entity.type
_entity.pdbx_description
1 polymer ?
#
loop_
_entity_poly.entity_id
_entity_poly.type
_entity_poly.pdbx_seq_one_letter_code
_entity_poly.pdbx_strand_id
1 'polypeptide(L)'
;MKDVIVSNTLYWIVISFMMIIFVVTIIFNSYLFVLDNKITQQANLSRVNSQKSTIAIYYGDGQTKTFRGYVPTEGLSLYDALLSSAEAGGLKISFIKDEEGRIRLVSIDRFINDGKNCWEIEIPNIKWSRKLCDANIDLQKIYLTGGTIAHIVYK
;
A
#
# COMPACT_ATOMS: atom_id res chain seq x y z
N MET A 1 48.41 3.58 -47.99
CA MET A 1 47.13 3.45 -47.26
C MET A 1 46.21 2.65 -48.15
N LYS A 2 45.69 1.50 -47.67
CA LYS A 2 44.75 0.67 -48.45
C LYS A 2 43.36 1.26 -48.26
N ASP A 3 42.80 1.85 -49.31
CA ASP A 3 41.41 2.27 -49.33
C ASP A 3 40.53 1.03 -49.25
N VAL A 4 39.90 0.83 -48.08
CA VAL A 4 38.89 -0.19 -47.89
C VAL A 4 37.64 0.32 -48.58
N ILE A 5 37.38 -0.15 -49.79
CA ILE A 5 36.09 0.04 -50.47
C ILE A 5 35.07 -0.71 -49.62
N VAL A 6 34.42 -0.01 -48.69
CA VAL A 6 33.26 -0.52 -48.00
C VAL A 6 32.25 -0.88 -49.08
N SER A 7 31.98 -2.17 -49.24
CA SER A 7 30.97 -2.63 -50.20
C SER A 7 29.68 -1.85 -49.93
N ASN A 8 29.11 -1.22 -50.96
CA ASN A 8 27.89 -0.41 -50.88
C ASN A 8 26.79 -1.15 -50.09
N THR A 9 26.73 -2.47 -50.23
CA THR A 9 25.83 -3.35 -49.47
C THR A 9 26.02 -3.26 -47.95
N LEU A 10 27.27 -3.23 -47.45
CA LEU A 10 27.55 -3.12 -46.01
C LEU A 10 27.11 -1.76 -45.46
N TYR A 11 27.31 -0.69 -46.22
CA TYR A 11 26.87 0.66 -45.86
C TYR A 11 25.34 0.74 -45.69
N TRP A 12 24.59 0.17 -46.63
CA TRP A 12 23.13 0.12 -46.56
C TRP A 12 22.59 -0.76 -45.43
N ILE A 13 23.28 -1.87 -45.11
CA ILE A 13 22.91 -2.72 -43.97
C ILE A 13 23.06 -1.96 -42.64
N VAL A 14 24.17 -1.24 -42.45
CA VAL A 14 24.41 -0.46 -41.23
C VAL A 14 23.38 0.65 -41.06
N ILE A 15 23.06 1.38 -42.13
CA ILE A 15 22.02 2.43 -42.10
C ILE A 15 20.65 1.83 -41.77
N SER A 16 20.30 0.70 -42.39
CA SER A 16 19.01 0.04 -42.15
C SER A 16 18.89 -0.43 -40.69
N PHE A 17 19.98 -0.96 -40.13
CA PHE A 17 20.02 -1.37 -38.73
C PHE A 17 19.90 -0.18 -37.76
N MET A 18 20.58 0.94 -38.04
CA MET A 18 20.43 2.17 -37.24
C MET A 18 19.01 2.74 -37.31
N MET A 19 18.37 2.70 -38.48
CA MET A 19 16.98 3.10 -38.65
C MET A 19 16.01 2.23 -37.83
N ILE A 20 16.22 0.91 -37.82
CA ILE A 20 15.42 -0.02 -37.02
C ILE A 20 15.59 0.28 -35.52
N ILE A 21 16.83 0.45 -35.05
CA ILE A 21 17.09 0.80 -33.64
C ILE A 21 16.40 2.11 -33.28
N PHE A 22 16.52 3.13 -34.12
CA PHE A 22 15.91 4.43 -33.88
C PHE A 22 14.38 4.33 -33.73
N VAL A 23 13.72 3.59 -34.63
CA VAL A 23 12.26 3.36 -34.56
C VAL A 23 11.89 2.60 -33.28
N VAL A 24 12.63 1.54 -32.94
CA VAL A 24 12.38 0.76 -31.71
C VAL A 24 12.55 1.63 -30.46
N THR A 25 13.58 2.46 -30.40
CA THR A 25 13.81 3.38 -29.27
C THR A 25 12.67 4.39 -29.12
N ILE A 26 12.16 4.95 -30.22
CA ILE A 26 11.01 5.86 -30.19
C ILE A 26 9.76 5.17 -29.65
N ILE A 27 9.47 3.95 -30.13
CA ILE A 27 8.31 3.19 -29.69
C ILE A 27 8.42 2.87 -28.20
N PHE A 28 9.59 2.42 -27.75
CA PHE A 28 9.81 2.06 -26.34
C PHE A 28 9.70 3.28 -25.41
N ASN A 29 10.31 4.41 -25.77
CA ASN A 29 10.20 5.65 -25.01
C ASN A 29 8.76 6.18 -24.97
N SER A 30 8.03 6.11 -26.08
CA SER A 30 6.62 6.51 -26.12
C SER A 30 5.75 5.61 -25.24
N TYR A 31 6.01 4.31 -25.25
CA TYR A 31 5.31 3.36 -24.38
C TYR A 31 5.57 3.64 -22.89
N LEU A 32 6.83 3.86 -22.51
CA LEU A 32 7.20 4.22 -21.14
C LEU A 32 6.53 5.52 -20.69
N PHE A 33 6.50 6.54 -21.56
CA PHE A 33 5.84 7.80 -21.27
C PHE A 33 4.32 7.64 -21.06
N VAL A 34 3.65 6.82 -21.87
CA VAL A 34 2.22 6.52 -21.69
C VAL A 34 1.97 5.76 -20.39
N LEU A 35 2.85 4.81 -20.05
CA LEU A 35 2.74 4.05 -18.80
C LEU A 35 2.89 4.97 -17.58
N ASP A 36 3.90 5.84 -17.58
CA ASP A 36 4.15 6.79 -16.50
C ASP A 36 3.00 7.79 -16.32
N ASN A 37 2.44 8.28 -17.43
CA ASN A 37 1.24 9.12 -17.39
C ASN A 37 0.01 8.38 -16.83
N LYS A 38 -0.18 7.10 -17.17
CA LYS A 38 -1.28 6.30 -16.61
C LYS A 38 -1.11 6.10 -15.10
N ILE A 39 0.11 5.78 -14.64
CA ILE A 39 0.42 5.61 -13.22
C ILE A 39 0.20 6.94 -12.48
N THR A 40 0.69 8.04 -13.04
CA THR A 40 0.53 9.39 -12.46
C THR A 40 -0.94 9.80 -12.38
N GLN A 41 -1.72 9.56 -13.44
CA GLN A 41 -3.17 9.81 -13.43
C GLN A 41 -3.89 8.96 -12.40
N GLN A 42 -3.55 7.67 -12.30
CA GLN A 42 -4.15 6.77 -11.32
C GLN A 42 -3.81 7.20 -9.89
N ALA A 43 -2.55 7.55 -9.60
CA ALA A 43 -2.14 8.08 -8.31
C ALA A 43 -2.85 9.39 -7.96
N ASN A 44 -3.01 10.30 -8.93
CA ASN A 44 -3.72 11.55 -8.74
C ASN A 44 -5.23 11.33 -8.52
N LEU A 45 -5.88 10.44 -9.27
CA LEU A 45 -7.28 10.08 -9.07
C LEU A 45 -7.50 9.45 -7.69
N SER A 46 -6.62 8.53 -7.26
CA SER A 46 -6.63 7.97 -5.91
C SER A 46 -6.48 9.04 -4.83
N ARG A 47 -5.69 10.09 -5.09
CA ARG A 47 -5.50 11.22 -4.16
C ARG A 47 -6.70 12.16 -4.13
N VAL A 48 -7.33 12.45 -5.28
CA VAL A 48 -8.54 13.29 -5.38
C VAL A 48 -9.74 12.58 -4.74
N ASN A 49 -9.81 11.26 -4.85
CA ASN A 49 -10.82 10.42 -4.21
C ASN A 49 -10.39 9.92 -2.82
N SER A 50 -9.41 10.55 -2.19
CA SER A 50 -9.02 10.22 -0.81
C SER A 50 -9.62 11.20 0.17
N GLN A 51 -10.08 10.70 1.31
CA GLN A 51 -10.54 11.51 2.42
C GLN A 51 -9.66 11.25 3.64
N LYS A 52 -9.60 12.25 4.53
CA LYS A 52 -8.83 12.16 5.75
C LYS A 52 -9.50 11.17 6.70
N SER A 53 -8.84 10.06 6.97
CA SER A 53 -9.27 9.08 7.97
C SER A 53 -8.37 9.14 9.19
N THR A 54 -8.91 8.75 10.34
CA THR A 54 -8.22 8.78 11.61
C THR A 54 -8.25 7.40 12.26
N ILE A 55 -7.08 6.92 12.69
CA ILE A 55 -6.95 5.72 13.51
C ILE A 55 -6.42 6.16 14.87
N ALA A 56 -7.19 5.91 15.92
CA ALA A 56 -6.79 6.18 17.30
C ALA A 56 -6.57 4.86 18.04
N ILE A 57 -5.38 4.68 18.61
CA ILE A 57 -5.00 3.50 19.38
C ILE A 57 -5.07 3.85 20.86
N TYR A 58 -5.90 3.15 21.61
CA TYR A 58 -6.13 3.31 23.03
C TYR A 58 -5.55 2.10 23.77
N TYR A 59 -4.55 2.32 24.61
CA TYR A 59 -3.78 1.25 25.26
C TYR A 59 -4.38 0.74 26.58
N GLY A 60 -5.54 1.28 27.00
CA GLY A 60 -6.20 0.91 28.26
C GLY A 60 -5.52 1.50 29.52
N ASP A 61 -4.26 1.93 29.44
CA ASP A 61 -3.50 2.61 30.50
C ASP A 61 -3.66 4.15 30.48
N GLY A 62 -4.65 4.64 29.73
CA GLY A 62 -4.87 6.07 29.49
C GLY A 62 -4.00 6.66 28.38
N GLN A 63 -3.02 5.94 27.85
CA GLN A 63 -2.26 6.40 26.68
C GLN A 63 -3.09 6.23 25.42
N THR A 64 -2.98 7.23 24.53
CA THR A 64 -3.62 7.21 23.21
C THR A 64 -2.65 7.72 22.16
N LYS A 65 -2.56 7.03 21.01
CA LYS A 65 -1.84 7.51 19.83
C LYS A 65 -2.81 7.67 18.67
N THR A 66 -2.73 8.79 17.97
CA THR A 66 -3.64 9.09 16.86
C THR A 66 -2.87 9.29 15.57
N PHE A 67 -3.25 8.53 14.55
CA PHE A 67 -2.69 8.58 13.22
C PHE A 67 -3.74 9.13 12.27
N ARG A 68 -3.32 10.06 11.42
CA ARG A 68 -4.19 10.69 10.42
C ARG A 68 -3.54 10.52 9.06
N GLY A 69 -4.27 9.92 8.15
CA GLY A 69 -3.81 9.62 6.79
C GLY A 69 -4.90 9.88 5.77
N TYR A 70 -4.49 10.05 4.52
CA TYR A 70 -5.43 10.07 3.40
C TYR A 70 -5.71 8.63 2.99
N VAL A 71 -6.98 8.25 3.06
CA VAL A 71 -7.45 6.91 2.70
C VAL A 71 -8.36 7.04 1.48
N PRO A 72 -8.16 6.21 0.43
CA PRO A 72 -9.06 6.19 -0.72
C PRO A 72 -10.52 5.93 -0.30
N THR A 73 -11.49 6.49 -1.04
CA THR A 73 -12.93 6.21 -0.83
C THR A 73 -13.26 4.73 -1.00
N GLU A 74 -12.51 4.02 -1.84
CA GLU A 74 -12.64 2.57 -2.07
C GLU A 74 -12.27 1.73 -0.82
N GLY A 75 -11.58 2.34 0.14
CA GLY A 75 -11.18 1.73 1.40
C GLY A 75 -9.73 1.25 1.41
N LEU A 76 -9.16 1.23 2.60
CA LEU A 76 -7.84 0.68 2.92
C LEU A 76 -8.03 -0.45 3.91
N SER A 77 -7.36 -1.59 3.72
CA SER A 77 -7.46 -2.68 4.68
C SER A 77 -6.91 -2.25 6.04
N LEU A 78 -7.44 -2.82 7.12
CA LEU A 78 -6.97 -2.52 8.48
C LEU A 78 -5.51 -2.94 8.64
N TYR A 79 -5.10 -4.02 7.98
CA TYR A 79 -3.70 -4.42 7.89
C TYR A 79 -2.82 -3.31 7.31
N ASP A 80 -3.14 -2.82 6.11
CA ASP A 80 -2.34 -1.80 5.44
C ASP A 80 -2.34 -0.47 6.20
N ALA A 81 -3.46 -0.14 6.85
CA ALA A 81 -3.58 1.08 7.64
C ALA A 81 -2.74 1.03 8.92
N LEU A 82 -2.71 -0.11 9.61
CA LEU A 82 -1.84 -0.34 10.77
C LEU A 82 -0.37 -0.39 10.36
N LEU A 83 -0.04 -1.07 9.25
CA LEU A 83 1.31 -1.12 8.70
C LEU A 83 1.82 0.28 8.37
N SER A 84 1.03 1.10 7.66
CA SER A 84 1.35 2.49 7.35
C SER A 84 1.57 3.33 8.62
N SER A 85 0.78 3.06 9.67
CA SER A 85 0.92 3.74 10.96
C SER A 85 2.21 3.34 11.70
N ALA A 86 2.66 2.09 11.53
CA ALA A 86 3.95 1.62 12.04
C ALA A 86 5.13 2.23 11.27
N GLU A 87 5.04 2.29 9.93
CA GLU A 87 6.05 2.90 9.06
C GLU A 87 6.23 4.40 9.31
N ALA A 88 5.16 5.10 9.69
CA ALA A 88 5.22 6.50 10.12
C ALA A 88 6.03 6.72 11.43
N GLY A 89 6.57 5.66 12.03
CA GLY A 89 7.53 5.72 13.14
C GLY A 89 6.89 5.81 14.53
N GLY A 90 5.57 5.63 14.63
CA GLY A 90 4.83 5.80 15.89
C GLY A 90 4.47 4.50 16.62
N LEU A 91 4.62 3.33 15.99
CA LEU A 91 4.14 2.04 16.51
C LEU A 91 5.08 0.89 16.14
N LYS A 92 5.25 -0.06 17.05
CA LYS A 92 5.78 -1.39 16.74
C LYS A 92 4.64 -2.38 16.69
N ILE A 93 4.28 -2.87 15.51
CA ILE A 93 3.16 -3.80 15.35
C ILE A 93 3.69 -5.16 14.89
N SER A 94 3.21 -6.22 15.54
CA SER A 94 3.52 -7.60 15.16
C SER A 94 2.27 -8.27 14.60
N PHE A 95 2.43 -8.89 13.44
CA PHE A 95 1.39 -9.66 12.77
C PHE A 95 1.83 -11.12 12.63
N ILE A 96 0.86 -12.03 12.60
CA ILE A 96 1.07 -13.43 12.24
C ILE A 96 0.16 -13.80 11.08
N LYS A 97 0.65 -14.67 10.21
CA LYS A 97 -0.13 -15.26 9.12
C LYS A 97 -0.43 -16.72 9.47
N ASP A 98 -1.70 -17.08 9.44
CA ASP A 98 -2.13 -18.45 9.74
C ASP A 98 -1.91 -19.39 8.56
N GLU A 99 -2.09 -20.70 8.78
CA GLU A 99 -1.98 -21.75 7.75
C GLU A 99 -2.95 -21.52 6.59
N GLU A 100 -4.11 -20.90 6.85
CA GLU A 100 -5.08 -20.50 5.83
C GLU A 100 -4.75 -19.16 5.13
N GLY A 101 -3.62 -18.55 5.49
CA GLY A 101 -3.14 -17.30 4.92
C GLY A 101 -3.78 -16.02 5.46
N ARG A 102 -4.62 -16.13 6.50
CA ARG A 102 -5.27 -14.98 7.17
C ARG A 102 -4.24 -14.19 7.97
N ILE A 103 -4.34 -12.86 7.99
CA ILE A 103 -3.46 -12.01 8.80
C ILE A 103 -4.14 -11.65 10.11
N ARG A 104 -3.47 -11.95 11.23
CA ARG A 104 -3.93 -11.63 12.58
C ARG A 104 -2.99 -10.66 13.29
N LEU A 105 -3.56 -9.86 14.19
CA LEU A 105 -2.82 -8.96 15.06
C LEU A 105 -2.27 -9.75 16.27
N VAL A 106 -0.96 -9.67 16.51
CA VAL A 106 -0.32 -10.29 17.68
C VAL A 106 -0.14 -9.26 18.79
N SER A 107 0.47 -8.12 18.47
CA SER A 107 0.77 -7.08 19.45
C SER A 107 0.89 -5.71 18.81
N ILE A 108 0.65 -4.67 19.62
CA ILE A 108 0.98 -3.28 19.32
C ILE A 108 1.82 -2.75 20.49
N ASP A 109 3.02 -2.27 20.18
CA ASP A 109 4.08 -1.92 21.11
C ASP A 109 4.32 -3.06 22.13
N ARG A 110 4.14 -2.77 23.42
CA ARG A 110 4.33 -3.72 24.53
C ARG A 110 3.09 -4.56 24.86
N PHE A 111 1.97 -4.33 24.18
CA PHE A 111 0.66 -4.91 24.53
C PHE A 111 0.31 -6.05 23.58
N ILE A 112 0.19 -7.24 24.15
CA ILE A 112 0.05 -8.52 23.44
C ILE A 112 -1.37 -9.04 23.63
N ASN A 113 -1.92 -9.67 22.59
CA ASN A 113 -3.13 -10.47 22.70
C ASN A 113 -2.83 -11.77 23.46
N ASP A 114 -3.30 -11.89 24.70
CA ASP A 114 -3.01 -13.03 25.60
C ASP A 114 -4.25 -13.88 25.94
N GLY A 115 -5.37 -13.61 25.27
CA GLY A 115 -6.64 -14.31 25.46
C GLY A 115 -7.48 -13.78 26.62
N LYS A 116 -6.87 -13.08 27.59
CA LYS A 116 -7.59 -12.33 28.63
C LYS A 116 -7.82 -10.89 28.19
N ASN A 117 -6.77 -10.28 27.65
CA ASN A 117 -6.79 -8.96 27.05
C ASN A 117 -6.62 -9.07 25.53
N CYS A 118 -7.35 -8.23 24.81
CA CYS A 118 -7.47 -8.30 23.37
C CYS A 118 -7.65 -6.90 22.77
N TRP A 119 -6.96 -6.67 21.67
CA TRP A 119 -7.22 -5.54 20.80
C TRP A 119 -8.60 -5.67 20.14
N GLU A 120 -9.41 -4.63 20.21
CA GLU A 120 -10.72 -4.53 19.57
C GLU A 120 -10.73 -3.32 18.64
N ILE A 121 -11.26 -3.48 17.43
CA ILE A 121 -11.56 -2.33 16.57
C ILE A 121 -12.98 -1.84 16.85
N GLU A 122 -13.15 -0.53 16.96
CA GLU A 122 -14.43 0.14 17.11
C GLU A 122 -14.56 1.25 16.07
N ILE A 123 -15.73 1.36 15.44
CA ILE A 123 -16.09 2.46 14.55
C ILE A 123 -17.30 3.16 15.19
N PRO A 124 -17.07 4.22 15.99
CA PRO A 124 -18.11 4.82 16.83
C PRO A 124 -19.30 5.33 16.04
N ASN A 125 -19.07 5.90 14.85
CA ASN A 125 -20.10 6.51 14.01
C ASN A 125 -21.21 5.51 13.63
N ILE A 126 -20.88 4.24 13.50
CA ILE A 126 -21.83 3.17 13.14
C ILE A 126 -22.05 2.17 14.28
N LYS A 127 -21.53 2.45 15.48
CA LYS A 127 -21.60 1.56 16.66
C LYS A 127 -21.18 0.11 16.37
N TRP A 128 -20.20 -0.05 15.49
CA TRP A 128 -19.67 -1.36 15.12
C TRP A 128 -18.39 -1.61 15.90
N SER A 129 -18.23 -2.81 16.46
CA SER A 129 -16.97 -3.24 17.03
C SER A 129 -16.67 -4.70 16.74
N ARG A 130 -15.39 -5.06 16.77
CA ARG A 130 -14.95 -6.43 16.53
C ARG A 130 -13.62 -6.71 17.21
N LYS A 131 -13.56 -7.82 17.95
CA LYS A 131 -12.33 -8.31 18.60
C LYS A 131 -11.34 -8.80 17.55
N LEU A 132 -10.09 -8.34 17.61
CA LEU A 132 -9.04 -8.67 16.65
C LEU A 132 -8.26 -9.95 17.03
N CYS A 133 -8.49 -10.49 18.23
CA CYS A 133 -7.91 -11.76 18.69
C CYS A 133 -8.71 -13.00 18.26
N ASP A 134 -9.91 -12.85 17.70
CA ASP A 134 -10.71 -14.00 17.28
C ASP A 134 -10.00 -14.79 16.17
N ALA A 135 -10.02 -16.13 16.26
CA ALA A 135 -9.36 -17.01 15.29
C ALA A 135 -9.89 -16.87 13.84
N ASN A 136 -11.09 -16.31 13.68
CA ASN A 136 -11.70 -16.07 12.38
C ASN A 136 -11.47 -14.65 11.83
N ILE A 137 -10.62 -13.86 12.47
CA ILE A 137 -10.26 -12.52 11.99
C ILE A 137 -9.24 -12.63 10.86
N ASP A 138 -9.46 -11.82 9.84
CA ASP A 138 -8.48 -11.52 8.83
C ASP A 138 -8.44 -10.01 8.64
N LEU A 139 -7.32 -9.38 9.04
CA LEU A 139 -7.14 -7.93 8.98
C LEU A 139 -7.20 -7.39 7.54
N GLN A 140 -6.92 -8.22 6.53
CA GLN A 140 -7.03 -7.83 5.12
C GLN A 140 -8.49 -7.72 4.65
N LYS A 141 -9.44 -8.31 5.38
CA LYS A 141 -10.87 -8.28 5.05
C LYS A 141 -11.65 -7.21 5.80
N ILE A 142 -11.01 -6.47 6.70
CA ILE A 142 -11.60 -5.35 7.41
C ILE A 142 -11.14 -4.08 6.68
N TYR A 143 -12.07 -3.30 6.14
CA TYR A 143 -11.76 -2.10 5.36
C TYR A 143 -12.15 -0.83 6.11
N LEU A 144 -11.26 0.16 6.09
CA LEU A 144 -11.49 1.51 6.56
C LEU A 144 -11.67 2.42 5.35
N THR A 145 -12.82 3.07 5.22
CA THR A 145 -13.06 4.01 4.13
C THR A 145 -12.55 5.41 4.47
N GLY A 146 -12.32 6.21 3.43
CA GLY A 146 -12.06 7.63 3.56
C GLY A 146 -13.12 8.32 4.45
N GLY A 147 -12.67 9.16 5.38
CA GLY A 147 -13.55 9.90 6.30
C GLY A 147 -13.93 9.11 7.57
N THR A 148 -13.50 7.85 7.70
CA THR A 148 -13.77 7.03 8.88
C THR A 148 -12.85 7.40 10.05
N ILE A 149 -13.42 7.38 11.26
CA ILE A 149 -12.69 7.42 12.52
C ILE A 149 -12.79 6.01 13.12
N ALA A 150 -11.66 5.31 13.17
CA ALA A 150 -11.55 3.99 13.77
C ALA A 150 -10.74 4.06 15.06
N HIS A 151 -11.21 3.38 16.09
CA HIS A 151 -10.55 3.23 17.36
C HIS A 151 -10.03 1.79 17.49
N ILE A 152 -8.79 1.62 17.89
CA ILE A 152 -8.19 0.33 18.21
C ILE A 152 -7.95 0.34 19.71
N VAL A 153 -8.75 -0.42 20.47
CA VAL A 153 -8.81 -0.35 21.92
C VAL A 153 -8.27 -1.65 22.51
N TYR A 154 -7.32 -1.55 23.43
CA TYR A 154 -6.88 -2.69 24.23
C TYR A 154 -7.82 -2.85 25.42
N LYS A 155 -8.47 -4.01 25.51
CA LYS A 155 -9.41 -4.36 26.59
C LYS A 155 -9.00 -5.63 27.28
#